data_AF-R3W3K9-F1
#
_entry.id   AF-R3W3K9-F1
#
_cell.length_a   1.000
_cell.length_b   1.000
_cell.length_c   1.000
_cell.angle_alpha   90.00
_cell.angle_beta   90.00
_cell.angle_gamma   90.00
#
_symmetry.space_group_name_H-M   'P 1'
#
loop_
_entity.id
_entity.type
_entity.pdbx_description
1 polymer ?
#
loop_
_entity_poly.entity_id
_entity_poly.type
_entity_poly.pdbx_seq_one_letter_code
_entity_poly.pdbx_strand_id
1 'polypeptide(L)'
;MKKTFLLFLLVPFILGACGKPSDTKNSSTSNTSVVSTTSQTSTTSTSSTSTAISETSEKSSESKNSSTTNSQTSTSTNSTSSSEEGTNAQAQLNSAYPEVLLPAIVPIGDGYLNIAADGNNQKLSVLYFALDSSLVLNSKQLNLETPVASYLKNTFNSKEEAKVAVNPISDNGGTKVDLGSGITGYQQGAAGSSYLSWKEGNWNLVVRASNVEGQEPQTLAKQVVAYLEKAALPAPKNSGQITLDLNNTGAKANQVVWQEGSVVYTVTHQDPMSALEMAVSMNQ
;
A
#
# COMPACT_ATOMS: atom_id res chain seq x y z
N MET A 1 -20.89 -55.82 -23.34
CA MET A 1 -19.64 -56.63 -23.38
C MET A 1 -18.47 -55.68 -23.57
N LYS A 2 -17.27 -55.83 -23.01
CA LYS A 2 -16.71 -56.87 -22.11
C LYS A 2 -16.19 -56.21 -20.82
N LYS A 3 -15.88 -57.01 -19.79
CA LYS A 3 -15.15 -56.56 -18.58
C LYS A 3 -13.65 -56.69 -18.79
N THR A 4 -12.86 -55.83 -18.16
CA THR A 4 -11.51 -56.16 -17.70
C THR A 4 -11.37 -55.68 -16.25
N PHE A 5 -10.63 -56.42 -15.44
CA PHE A 5 -10.56 -56.29 -13.99
C PHE A 5 -9.07 -56.25 -13.62
N LEU A 6 -8.65 -55.37 -12.70
CA LEU A 6 -7.31 -55.44 -12.11
C LEU A 6 -7.45 -55.61 -10.60
N LEU A 7 -6.72 -56.60 -10.07
CA LEU A 7 -6.76 -57.09 -8.70
C LEU A 7 -5.35 -56.91 -8.08
N PHE A 8 -5.27 -57.11 -6.76
CA PHE A 8 -4.07 -57.13 -5.91
C PHE A 8 -3.59 -55.74 -5.41
N LEU A 9 -3.06 -55.60 -4.19
CA LEU A 9 -2.91 -56.58 -3.10
C LEU A 9 -3.15 -55.90 -1.74
N LEU A 10 -3.71 -56.64 -0.77
CA LEU A 10 -4.00 -56.14 0.59
C LEU A 10 -3.45 -57.15 1.61
N VAL A 11 -2.53 -56.72 2.48
CA VAL A 11 -2.03 -57.49 3.64
C VAL A 11 -2.00 -56.55 4.86
N PRO A 12 -2.53 -56.96 6.03
CA PRO A 12 -2.61 -56.10 7.22
C PRO A 12 -1.40 -56.27 8.15
N PHE A 13 -1.29 -55.37 9.13
CA PHE A 13 -0.65 -55.67 10.42
C PHE A 13 -1.55 -55.23 11.59
N ILE A 14 -1.31 -55.81 12.78
CA ILE A 14 -2.34 -56.06 13.78
C ILE A 14 -1.97 -55.50 15.17
N LEU A 15 -2.95 -54.87 15.82
CA LEU A 15 -3.09 -54.46 17.25
C LEU A 15 -1.84 -54.06 18.07
N GLY A 16 -1.95 -52.89 18.72
CA GLY A 16 -1.31 -52.55 20.00
C GLY A 16 -2.20 -51.56 20.76
N ALA A 17 -2.47 -51.79 22.05
CA ALA A 17 -3.52 -51.07 22.79
C ALA A 17 -3.14 -50.70 24.24
N CYS A 18 -3.80 -49.63 24.73
CA CYS A 18 -3.85 -49.13 26.13
C CYS A 18 -2.56 -48.56 26.75
N GLY A 19 -2.73 -47.51 27.59
CA GLY A 19 -1.66 -46.96 28.46
C GLY A 19 -1.77 -45.45 28.70
N LYS A 20 -2.33 -45.02 29.84
CA LYS A 20 -2.40 -43.61 30.31
C LYS A 20 -2.85 -43.58 31.79
N PRO A 21 -2.54 -42.54 32.58
CA PRO A 21 -1.21 -42.01 32.93
C PRO A 21 -0.92 -42.13 34.46
N SER A 22 0.30 -41.83 34.91
CA SER A 22 0.59 -41.48 36.32
C SER A 22 1.96 -40.80 36.51
N ASP A 23 2.10 -40.05 37.61
CA ASP A 23 3.16 -39.05 37.89
C ASP A 23 4.45 -39.62 38.51
N THR A 24 5.55 -38.82 38.52
CA THR A 24 6.22 -38.31 39.76
C THR A 24 7.70 -37.90 39.61
N LYS A 25 8.02 -36.65 40.01
CA LYS A 25 9.32 -36.06 40.49
C LYS A 25 10.63 -36.15 39.67
N ASN A 26 11.10 -34.96 39.27
CA ASN A 26 12.24 -34.22 39.89
C ASN A 26 13.54 -34.97 40.28
N SER A 27 14.69 -34.54 39.72
CA SER A 27 15.64 -33.67 40.46
C SER A 27 16.77 -33.06 39.59
N SER A 28 17.16 -31.82 39.91
CA SER A 28 18.54 -31.29 39.94
C SER A 28 19.41 -31.20 38.66
N THR A 29 20.51 -30.43 38.56
CA THR A 29 20.99 -29.13 39.14
C THR A 29 22.32 -28.79 38.41
N SER A 30 22.75 -27.51 38.40
CA SER A 30 24.13 -27.02 38.11
C SER A 30 24.68 -27.13 36.66
N ASN A 31 25.57 -26.23 36.16
CA ASN A 31 26.04 -24.91 36.65
C ASN A 31 26.73 -24.08 35.52
N THR A 32 26.86 -22.75 35.74
CA THR A 32 28.08 -21.89 35.67
C THR A 32 29.20 -22.23 34.65
N SER A 33 29.84 -21.35 33.84
CA SER A 33 29.97 -19.86 33.70
C SER A 33 30.48 -19.54 32.26
N VAL A 34 30.51 -18.32 31.69
CA VAL A 34 31.27 -17.06 31.99
C VAL A 34 30.65 -15.88 31.15
N VAL A 35 30.86 -14.55 31.27
CA VAL A 35 31.90 -13.63 31.81
C VAL A 35 33.11 -13.41 30.88
N SER A 36 33.47 -12.21 30.37
CA SER A 36 32.83 -10.86 30.31
C SER A 36 33.19 -10.16 28.95
N THR A 37 33.47 -8.85 28.71
CA THR A 37 33.93 -7.68 29.50
C THR A 37 33.50 -6.32 28.88
N THR A 38 33.14 -5.41 29.78
CA THR A 38 32.85 -3.95 29.74
C THR A 38 33.77 -2.99 28.94
N SER A 39 33.17 -1.93 28.32
CA SER A 39 33.58 -0.48 28.30
C SER A 39 32.48 0.34 27.56
N GLN A 40 31.97 1.55 27.91
CA GLN A 40 32.50 2.83 28.45
C GLN A 40 33.31 3.67 27.42
N THR A 41 33.12 4.99 27.18
CA THR A 41 32.30 6.10 27.80
C THR A 41 32.16 7.32 26.83
N SER A 42 31.42 8.40 27.20
CA SER A 42 31.31 9.79 26.61
C SER A 42 30.50 9.95 25.29
N THR A 43 29.51 10.86 25.11
CA THR A 43 29.43 12.36 25.19
C THR A 43 30.26 13.08 24.11
N THR A 44 29.82 14.15 23.42
CA THR A 44 28.95 15.30 23.81
C THR A 44 28.23 15.93 22.59
N SER A 45 27.35 16.92 22.79
CA SER A 45 26.56 17.65 21.78
C SER A 45 27.25 18.89 21.17
N THR A 46 26.82 19.29 19.95
CA THR A 46 26.94 20.67 19.39
C THR A 46 25.87 20.94 18.33
N SER A 47 25.67 22.21 17.94
CA SER A 47 24.52 22.70 17.16
C SER A 47 24.89 23.69 16.04
N SER A 48 23.85 24.14 15.31
CA SER A 48 23.67 25.48 14.69
C SER A 48 24.46 25.87 13.41
N THR A 49 23.69 26.21 12.35
CA THR A 49 23.81 27.46 11.53
C THR A 49 25.03 27.53 10.57
N SER A 50 24.97 27.97 9.30
CA SER A 50 24.06 28.80 8.47
C SER A 50 24.06 28.29 6.99
N THR A 51 23.53 28.91 5.92
CA THR A 51 23.04 30.30 5.64
C THR A 51 22.02 30.26 4.49
N ALA A 52 21.13 31.26 4.40
CA ALA A 52 20.30 31.49 3.22
C ALA A 52 20.91 32.55 2.28
N ILE A 53 20.67 32.41 0.96
CA ILE A 53 20.70 33.51 -0.01
C ILE A 53 19.52 33.26 -0.98
N SER A 54 18.81 34.33 -1.34
CA SER A 54 17.67 34.33 -2.28
C SER A 54 17.97 35.28 -3.46
N GLU A 55 16.98 35.47 -4.32
CA GLU A 55 16.84 36.59 -5.28
C GLU A 55 17.67 36.55 -6.58
N THR A 56 17.26 37.14 -7.72
CA THR A 56 15.95 37.56 -8.31
C THR A 56 16.21 37.86 -9.82
N SER A 57 15.19 38.27 -10.58
CA SER A 57 15.24 38.99 -11.87
C SER A 57 15.20 38.10 -13.12
N GLU A 58 14.14 38.14 -13.96
CA GLU A 58 13.74 39.21 -14.92
C GLU A 58 14.63 39.25 -16.18
N LYS A 59 14.16 39.54 -17.41
CA LYS A 59 12.80 39.74 -18.00
C LYS A 59 12.97 40.15 -19.47
N SER A 60 12.25 39.53 -20.41
CA SER A 60 11.90 40.19 -21.69
C SER A 60 10.83 39.43 -22.49
N SER A 61 9.80 40.16 -22.88
CA SER A 61 8.76 39.78 -23.85
C SER A 61 8.90 40.64 -25.11
N GLU A 62 8.56 40.11 -26.28
CA GLU A 62 8.15 40.92 -27.45
C GLU A 62 7.16 40.11 -28.31
N SER A 63 6.38 40.75 -29.17
CA SER A 63 5.27 40.11 -29.92
C SER A 63 4.88 40.87 -31.19
N LYS A 64 3.86 40.36 -31.92
CA LYS A 64 3.25 40.87 -33.18
C LYS A 64 4.01 40.41 -34.45
N ASN A 65 3.41 40.35 -35.65
CA ASN A 65 2.09 40.83 -36.11
C ASN A 65 1.54 40.01 -37.31
N SER A 66 0.21 40.04 -37.52
CA SER A 66 -0.52 39.90 -38.83
C SER A 66 -0.33 38.61 -39.68
N SER A 67 -1.28 38.17 -40.53
CA SER A 67 -2.64 38.65 -40.84
C SER A 67 -3.52 37.53 -41.45
N THR A 68 -4.84 37.76 -41.45
CA THR A 68 -5.91 36.92 -42.00
C THR A 68 -5.83 36.61 -43.50
N THR A 69 -6.35 35.44 -43.90
CA THR A 69 -7.13 35.26 -45.15
C THR A 69 -8.20 34.19 -44.91
N ASN A 70 -9.38 34.36 -45.52
CA ASN A 70 -10.58 33.56 -45.26
C ASN A 70 -10.87 32.61 -46.44
N SER A 71 -11.32 31.38 -46.17
CA SER A 71 -11.90 30.46 -47.17
C SER A 71 -12.65 29.31 -46.52
N GLN A 72 -13.93 29.13 -46.87
CA GLN A 72 -14.70 27.92 -46.55
C GLN A 72 -14.47 26.85 -47.62
N THR A 73 -14.37 25.58 -47.23
CA THR A 73 -14.89 24.41 -47.98
C THR A 73 -15.03 23.24 -47.00
N SER A 74 -16.12 22.49 -47.10
CA SER A 74 -16.48 21.42 -46.16
C SER A 74 -16.16 20.03 -46.72
N THR A 75 -15.24 19.30 -46.10
CA THR A 75 -15.08 17.84 -46.33
C THR A 75 -14.67 17.13 -45.05
N SER A 76 -15.38 16.05 -44.68
CA SER A 76 -15.13 15.29 -43.45
C SER A 76 -14.25 14.07 -43.69
N THR A 77 -12.98 14.10 -43.25
CA THR A 77 -12.18 12.86 -43.05
C THR A 77 -11.08 13.02 -41.99
N ASN A 78 -11.43 12.67 -40.76
CA ASN A 78 -10.59 12.00 -39.75
C ASN A 78 -9.06 11.98 -39.96
N SER A 79 -8.32 12.96 -39.39
CA SER A 79 -6.88 12.87 -39.05
C SER A 79 -6.44 13.96 -38.06
N THR A 80 -7.07 14.02 -36.88
CA THR A 80 -6.62 14.95 -35.82
C THR A 80 -5.44 14.35 -35.05
N SER A 81 -4.24 14.45 -35.63
CA SER A 81 -3.00 14.39 -34.84
C SER A 81 -2.90 15.69 -34.06
N SER A 82 -3.59 15.76 -32.92
CA SER A 82 -3.49 16.91 -32.03
C SER A 82 -2.13 16.89 -31.35
N SER A 83 -1.41 17.99 -31.42
CA SER A 83 -0.34 18.29 -30.46
C SER A 83 -0.96 18.32 -29.06
N GLU A 84 -0.47 17.48 -28.15
CA GLU A 84 -1.02 17.35 -26.79
C GLU A 84 -0.53 18.48 -25.88
N GLU A 85 -1.22 19.62 -25.89
CA GLU A 85 -1.10 20.62 -24.83
C GLU A 85 -1.70 20.07 -23.51
N GLY A 86 -0.84 19.52 -22.65
CA GLY A 86 -1.11 19.39 -21.20
C GLY A 86 -2.35 18.56 -20.81
N THR A 87 -2.45 17.32 -21.30
CA THR A 87 -3.56 16.39 -21.02
C THR A 87 -3.56 15.88 -19.57
N ASN A 88 -4.12 16.68 -18.64
CA ASN A 88 -4.24 16.29 -17.23
C ASN A 88 -5.25 15.14 -17.03
N ALA A 89 -4.74 13.91 -16.95
CA ALA A 89 -5.55 12.70 -16.79
C ALA A 89 -6.36 12.65 -15.49
N GLN A 90 -5.88 13.25 -14.38
CA GLN A 90 -6.61 13.31 -13.11
C GLN A 90 -7.85 14.22 -13.22
N ALA A 91 -7.74 15.36 -13.91
CA ALA A 91 -8.87 16.23 -14.19
C ALA A 91 -9.91 15.55 -15.10
N GLN A 92 -9.47 14.73 -16.06
CA GLN A 92 -10.34 13.90 -16.89
C GLN A 92 -11.05 12.81 -16.06
N LEU A 93 -10.33 12.13 -15.15
CA LEU A 93 -10.89 11.13 -14.24
C LEU A 93 -11.97 11.71 -13.33
N ASN A 94 -11.68 12.85 -12.69
CA ASN A 94 -12.63 13.56 -11.83
C ASN A 94 -13.88 14.02 -12.60
N SER A 95 -13.72 14.42 -13.87
CA SER A 95 -14.82 14.81 -14.75
C SER A 95 -15.69 13.61 -15.19
N ALA A 96 -15.10 12.41 -15.29
CA ALA A 96 -15.80 11.19 -15.64
C ALA A 96 -16.58 10.58 -14.45
N TYR A 97 -16.10 10.78 -13.23
CA TYR A 97 -16.66 10.19 -12.00
C TYR A 97 -16.90 11.22 -10.88
N PRO A 98 -17.70 12.30 -11.13
CA PRO A 98 -17.84 13.43 -10.20
C PRO A 98 -18.53 13.11 -8.86
N GLU A 99 -19.19 11.94 -8.75
CA GLU A 99 -19.81 11.45 -7.50
C GLU A 99 -18.87 10.52 -6.69
N VAL A 100 -17.65 10.26 -7.18
CA VAL A 100 -16.73 9.28 -6.58
C VAL A 100 -15.63 9.98 -5.79
N LEU A 101 -15.50 9.62 -4.51
CA LEU A 101 -14.35 9.98 -3.69
C LEU A 101 -13.09 9.30 -4.25
N LEU A 102 -12.25 10.08 -4.94
CA LEU A 102 -10.97 9.68 -5.51
C LEU A 102 -9.80 10.23 -4.65
N PRO A 103 -8.59 9.64 -4.72
CA PRO A 103 -7.40 10.23 -4.11
C PRO A 103 -7.13 11.62 -4.70
N ALA A 104 -7.01 12.63 -3.83
CA ALA A 104 -6.61 13.98 -4.25
C ALA A 104 -5.10 14.07 -4.52
N ILE A 105 -4.31 13.16 -3.95
CA ILE A 105 -2.85 13.04 -4.15
C ILE A 105 -2.56 11.60 -4.58
N VAL A 106 -1.76 11.45 -5.63
CA VAL A 106 -1.16 10.18 -6.05
C VAL A 106 0.34 10.45 -6.23
N PRO A 107 1.20 10.11 -5.24
CA PRO A 107 2.63 10.30 -5.37
C PRO A 107 3.17 9.37 -6.46
N ILE A 108 3.99 9.88 -7.37
CA ILE A 108 4.58 9.11 -8.47
C ILE A 108 6.11 9.18 -8.52
N GLY A 109 6.72 10.07 -7.73
CA GLY A 109 8.10 10.48 -7.93
C GLY A 109 8.21 11.45 -9.11
N ASP A 110 9.08 11.13 -10.07
CA ASP A 110 9.31 11.93 -11.28
C ASP A 110 8.33 11.59 -12.42
N GLY A 111 8.29 12.45 -13.43
CA GLY A 111 7.47 12.26 -14.64
C GLY A 111 6.02 12.77 -14.50
N TYR A 112 5.11 12.19 -15.29
CA TYR A 112 3.72 12.60 -15.42
C TYR A 112 2.76 11.52 -14.92
N LEU A 113 1.69 11.95 -14.23
CA LEU A 113 0.63 11.08 -13.74
C LEU A 113 -0.29 10.66 -14.90
N ASN A 114 -0.19 9.39 -15.26
CA ASN A 114 -0.98 8.77 -16.32
C ASN A 114 -1.98 7.78 -15.73
N ILE A 115 -3.17 7.64 -16.35
CA ILE A 115 -4.31 6.97 -15.72
C ILE A 115 -5.06 6.08 -16.70
N ALA A 116 -5.37 4.85 -16.27
CA ALA A 116 -6.41 4.02 -16.85
C ALA A 116 -7.52 3.75 -15.82
N ALA A 117 -8.78 3.82 -16.23
CA ALA A 117 -9.94 3.64 -15.36
C ALA A 117 -11.07 2.88 -16.08
N ASP A 118 -11.66 1.91 -15.38
CA ASP A 118 -12.79 1.09 -15.85
C ASP A 118 -13.85 0.92 -14.74
N GLY A 119 -15.12 0.85 -15.16
CA GLY A 119 -16.28 0.73 -14.30
C GLY A 119 -17.10 2.01 -14.14
N ASN A 120 -17.81 2.13 -13.01
CA ASN A 120 -18.86 3.11 -12.74
C ASN A 120 -18.93 3.48 -11.25
N ASN A 121 -19.83 4.41 -10.89
CA ASN A 121 -19.96 4.98 -9.54
C ASN A 121 -20.20 3.92 -8.42
N GLN A 122 -20.72 2.72 -8.75
CA GLN A 122 -20.84 1.62 -7.79
C GLN A 122 -19.56 0.79 -7.66
N LYS A 123 -18.87 0.52 -8.78
CA LYS A 123 -17.61 -0.22 -8.82
C LYS A 123 -16.68 0.40 -9.86
N LEU A 124 -15.60 1.02 -9.38
CA LEU A 124 -14.61 1.73 -10.19
C LEU A 124 -13.21 1.20 -9.87
N SER A 125 -12.45 0.81 -10.88
CA SER A 125 -11.05 0.41 -10.78
C SER A 125 -10.19 1.42 -11.54
N VAL A 126 -9.13 1.93 -10.91
CA VAL A 126 -8.19 2.89 -11.48
C VAL A 126 -6.76 2.37 -11.31
N LEU A 127 -5.96 2.48 -12.35
CA LEU A 127 -4.53 2.21 -12.37
C LEU A 127 -3.79 3.52 -12.67
N TYR A 128 -2.74 3.79 -11.88
CA TYR A 128 -1.92 4.99 -12.04
C TYR A 128 -0.49 4.61 -12.44
N PHE A 129 0.08 5.37 -13.37
CA PHE A 129 1.36 5.12 -14.01
C PHE A 129 2.21 6.39 -13.95
N ALA A 130 3.52 6.24 -13.76
CA ALA A 130 4.51 7.30 -13.84
C ALA A 130 5.28 7.15 -15.17
N LEU A 131 5.21 8.12 -16.06
CA LEU A 131 5.83 8.06 -17.41
C LEU A 131 6.47 9.40 -17.78
N ASP A 132 7.44 9.38 -18.71
CA ASP A 132 8.14 10.59 -19.19
C ASP A 132 7.25 11.54 -20.04
N SER A 133 6.02 11.14 -20.37
CA SER A 133 5.04 11.93 -21.14
C SER A 133 3.66 11.92 -20.49
N SER A 134 2.91 13.01 -20.68
CA SER A 134 1.49 13.11 -20.28
C SER A 134 0.61 12.56 -21.41
N LEU A 135 -0.29 11.64 -21.09
CA LEU A 135 -1.24 11.04 -22.02
C LEU A 135 -2.68 11.28 -21.55
N VAL A 136 -3.63 11.24 -22.48
CA VAL A 136 -5.06 11.20 -22.14
C VAL A 136 -5.44 9.99 -21.28
N LEU A 137 -6.46 10.16 -20.42
CA LEU A 137 -7.13 9.08 -19.68
C LEU A 137 -7.48 7.92 -20.61
N ASN A 138 -7.19 6.69 -20.19
CA ASN A 138 -7.39 5.46 -20.98
C ASN A 138 -6.63 5.42 -22.33
N SER A 139 -5.49 6.13 -22.44
CA SER A 139 -4.56 5.96 -23.56
C SER A 139 -4.15 4.49 -23.74
N LYS A 140 -4.22 4.00 -24.99
CA LYS A 140 -3.92 2.58 -25.30
C LYS A 140 -2.47 2.19 -25.05
N GLN A 141 -1.56 3.15 -24.92
CA GLN A 141 -0.14 2.90 -24.60
C GLN A 141 0.01 2.23 -23.23
N LEU A 142 -0.85 2.58 -22.27
CA LEU A 142 -0.85 2.07 -20.89
C LEU A 142 -1.06 0.54 -20.77
N ASN A 143 -1.49 -0.14 -21.84
CA ASN A 143 -1.58 -1.61 -21.89
C ASN A 143 -0.20 -2.31 -21.97
N LEU A 144 0.87 -1.56 -22.22
CA LEU A 144 2.26 -2.06 -22.24
C LEU A 144 3.04 -1.68 -20.98
N GLU A 145 2.48 -0.79 -20.15
CA GLU A 145 3.16 -0.19 -19.00
C GLU A 145 2.83 -0.90 -17.69
N THR A 146 3.71 -0.74 -16.70
CA THR A 146 3.47 -1.24 -15.34
C THR A 146 2.93 -0.09 -14.47
N PRO A 147 1.76 -0.23 -13.83
CA PRO A 147 1.28 0.79 -12.91
C PRO A 147 2.17 0.85 -11.65
N VAL A 148 2.25 2.03 -11.04
CA VAL A 148 2.92 2.24 -9.73
C VAL A 148 1.92 2.15 -8.58
N ALA A 149 0.64 2.40 -8.86
CA ALA A 149 -0.44 2.45 -7.87
C ALA A 149 -1.78 1.94 -8.43
N SER A 150 -2.73 1.64 -7.55
CA SER A 150 -4.13 1.43 -7.94
C SER A 150 -5.12 1.95 -6.92
N TYR A 151 -6.34 2.22 -7.37
CA TYR A 151 -7.51 2.53 -6.55
C TYR A 151 -8.66 1.60 -6.96
N LEU A 152 -9.44 1.15 -5.98
CA LEU A 152 -10.68 0.40 -6.19
C LEU A 152 -11.76 0.94 -5.25
N LYS A 153 -12.92 1.27 -5.81
CA LYS A 153 -14.19 1.41 -5.09
C LYS A 153 -15.04 0.18 -5.37
N ASN A 154 -15.65 -0.40 -4.35
CA ASN A 154 -16.72 -1.38 -4.53
C ASN A 154 -17.87 -1.12 -3.53
N THR A 155 -19.09 -1.04 -4.06
CA THR A 155 -20.31 -0.82 -3.27
C THR A 155 -21.04 -2.15 -3.09
N PHE A 156 -21.28 -2.53 -1.84
CA PHE A 156 -21.93 -3.78 -1.44
C PHE A 156 -23.39 -3.56 -1.06
N ASN A 157 -24.17 -4.64 -0.95
CA ASN A 157 -25.61 -4.56 -0.61
C ASN A 157 -25.82 -4.20 0.87
N SER A 158 -24.84 -4.49 1.73
CA SER A 158 -24.89 -4.28 3.18
C SER A 158 -23.56 -3.74 3.74
N LYS A 159 -23.61 -3.21 4.96
CA LYS A 159 -22.41 -2.75 5.70
C LYS A 159 -21.60 -3.94 6.22
N GLU A 160 -22.27 -5.07 6.34
CA GLU A 160 -21.79 -6.33 6.85
C GLU A 160 -20.96 -7.05 5.77
N GLU A 161 -21.43 -7.06 4.52
CA GLU A 161 -20.63 -7.49 3.35
C GLU A 161 -19.37 -6.64 3.18
N ALA A 162 -19.50 -5.31 3.25
CA ALA A 162 -18.36 -4.39 3.20
C ALA A 162 -17.33 -4.71 4.31
N LYS A 163 -17.80 -5.06 5.52
CA LYS A 163 -16.92 -5.34 6.66
C LYS A 163 -16.15 -6.65 6.47
N VAL A 164 -16.78 -7.66 5.87
CA VAL A 164 -16.11 -8.90 5.47
C VAL A 164 -15.07 -8.62 4.40
N ALA A 165 -15.37 -7.74 3.43
CA ALA A 165 -14.43 -7.38 2.35
C ALA A 165 -13.21 -6.56 2.80
N VAL A 166 -13.27 -5.84 3.93
CA VAL A 166 -12.08 -5.22 4.55
C VAL A 166 -11.11 -6.27 5.14
N ASN A 167 -11.61 -7.42 5.56
CA ASN A 167 -10.85 -8.56 6.11
C ASN A 167 -9.68 -8.17 7.06
N PRO A 168 -9.96 -7.48 8.19
CA PRO A 168 -8.92 -6.94 9.07
C PRO A 168 -8.11 -8.02 9.78
N ILE A 169 -6.79 -7.82 9.82
CA ILE A 169 -5.81 -8.68 10.50
C ILE A 169 -5.47 -8.02 11.85
N SER A 170 -5.86 -8.65 12.96
CA SER A 170 -5.52 -8.20 14.31
C SER A 170 -4.66 -9.27 14.98
N ASP A 171 -3.38 -8.98 15.19
CA ASP A 171 -2.49 -9.79 16.00
C ASP A 171 -1.91 -8.93 17.14
N ASN A 172 -1.78 -9.58 18.31
CA ASN A 172 -1.30 -9.00 19.57
C ASN A 172 -0.44 -10.00 20.35
N GLY A 173 0.00 -11.10 19.71
CA GLY A 173 0.98 -12.04 20.24
C GLY A 173 2.42 -11.66 19.88
N GLY A 174 3.39 -12.31 20.52
CA GLY A 174 4.82 -12.06 20.28
C GLY A 174 5.43 -10.99 21.17
N THR A 175 6.54 -10.40 20.71
CA THR A 175 7.34 -9.44 21.48
C THR A 175 6.76 -8.04 21.36
N LYS A 176 6.58 -7.34 22.49
CA LYS A 176 6.16 -5.93 22.48
C LYS A 176 7.27 -5.02 21.95
N VAL A 177 6.89 -4.08 21.10
CA VAL A 177 7.79 -3.11 20.46
C VAL A 177 7.21 -1.70 20.66
N ASP A 178 8.00 -0.79 21.22
CA ASP A 178 7.65 0.63 21.27
C ASP A 178 7.80 1.25 19.88
N LEU A 179 6.73 1.90 19.40
CA LEU A 179 6.66 2.60 18.11
C LEU A 179 6.70 4.14 18.25
N GLY A 180 6.76 4.67 19.48
CA GLY A 180 6.57 6.10 19.75
C GLY A 180 5.11 6.47 20.00
N SER A 181 4.86 7.73 20.39
CA SER A 181 3.53 8.29 20.71
C SER A 181 2.66 7.49 21.70
N GLY A 182 3.27 6.58 22.49
CA GLY A 182 2.55 5.66 23.38
C GLY A 182 1.98 4.42 22.68
N ILE A 183 2.20 4.25 21.38
CA ILE A 183 1.75 3.12 20.58
C ILE A 183 2.70 1.93 20.78
N THR A 184 2.13 0.81 21.22
CA THR A 184 2.84 -0.48 21.35
C THR A 184 2.44 -1.41 20.20
N GLY A 185 3.42 -1.80 19.39
CA GLY A 185 3.29 -2.87 18.41
C GLY A 185 3.72 -4.23 18.95
N TYR A 186 3.46 -5.26 18.16
CA TYR A 186 3.66 -6.66 18.48
C TYR A 186 4.39 -7.35 17.32
N GLN A 187 5.64 -7.80 17.55
CA GLN A 187 6.51 -8.41 16.55
C GLN A 187 6.57 -9.94 16.72
N GLN A 188 6.38 -10.65 15.61
CA GLN A 188 6.52 -12.11 15.51
C GLN A 188 7.44 -12.48 14.34
N GLY A 189 8.29 -13.48 14.57
CA GLY A 189 9.12 -14.09 13.52
C GLY A 189 8.57 -15.43 13.07
N ALA A 190 8.52 -15.65 11.76
CA ALA A 190 8.22 -16.93 11.12
C ALA A 190 9.40 -17.37 10.24
N ALA A 191 9.27 -18.53 9.58
CA ALA A 191 10.21 -18.93 8.55
C ALA A 191 10.15 -17.94 7.36
N GLY A 192 11.28 -17.32 7.03
CA GLY A 192 11.43 -16.40 5.88
C GLY A 192 10.91 -14.97 6.07
N SER A 193 9.92 -14.73 6.94
CA SER A 193 9.39 -13.37 7.19
C SER A 193 9.13 -13.08 8.66
N SER A 194 9.20 -11.81 9.04
CA SER A 194 8.70 -11.29 10.30
C SER A 194 7.55 -10.31 10.05
N TYR A 195 6.71 -10.15 11.07
CA TYR A 195 5.52 -9.32 11.05
C TYR A 195 5.51 -8.44 12.30
N LEU A 196 5.16 -7.17 12.14
CA LEU A 196 4.95 -6.22 13.23
C LEU A 196 3.56 -5.60 13.06
N SER A 197 2.70 -5.83 14.05
CA SER A 197 1.30 -5.43 14.02
C SER A 197 0.93 -4.49 15.16
N TRP A 198 0.04 -3.54 14.90
CA TRP A 198 -0.51 -2.62 15.89
C TRP A 198 -1.89 -2.09 15.45
N LYS A 199 -2.50 -1.23 16.26
CA LYS A 199 -3.86 -0.70 16.03
C LYS A 199 -3.94 0.77 16.40
N GLU A 200 -4.65 1.52 15.57
CA GLU A 200 -4.91 2.95 15.75
C GLU A 200 -6.41 3.22 15.55
N GLY A 201 -7.15 3.34 16.65
CA GLY A 201 -8.61 3.43 16.62
C GLY A 201 -9.25 2.21 15.94
N ASN A 202 -9.92 2.44 14.81
CA ASN A 202 -10.54 1.39 13.98
C ASN A 202 -9.61 0.80 12.90
N TRP A 203 -8.37 1.28 12.79
CA TRP A 203 -7.35 0.71 11.90
C TRP A 203 -6.58 -0.43 12.57
N ASN A 204 -6.30 -1.46 11.78
CA ASN A 204 -5.36 -2.52 12.10
C ASN A 204 -4.21 -2.40 11.09
N LEU A 205 -2.98 -2.41 11.57
CA LEU A 205 -1.79 -2.16 10.76
C LEU A 205 -0.84 -3.35 10.90
N VAL A 206 -0.26 -3.77 9.77
CA VAL A 206 0.81 -4.78 9.75
C VAL A 206 1.90 -4.40 8.75
N VAL A 207 3.16 -4.42 9.21
CA VAL A 207 4.35 -4.39 8.36
C VAL A 207 4.92 -5.80 8.31
N ARG A 208 5.12 -6.31 7.09
CA ARG A 208 5.86 -7.54 6.79
C ARG A 208 7.28 -7.20 6.37
N ALA A 209 8.24 -7.97 6.85
CA ALA A 209 9.66 -7.86 6.51
C ALA A 209 10.27 -9.23 6.17
N SER A 210 11.32 -9.22 5.37
CA SER A 210 12.09 -10.40 4.97
C SER A 210 13.21 -10.74 5.94
N ASN A 211 13.11 -11.91 6.59
CA ASN A 211 14.19 -12.43 7.44
C ASN A 211 15.38 -12.95 6.60
N VAL A 212 15.18 -13.18 5.29
CA VAL A 212 16.23 -13.64 4.37
C VAL A 212 17.09 -12.47 3.89
N GLU A 213 16.47 -11.31 3.65
CA GLU A 213 17.18 -10.08 3.25
C GLU A 213 17.64 -9.23 4.44
N GLY A 214 17.38 -9.67 5.68
CA GLY A 214 17.77 -8.94 6.90
C GLY A 214 16.96 -7.66 7.15
N GLN A 215 15.73 -7.60 6.64
CA GLN A 215 14.84 -6.45 6.80
C GLN A 215 14.20 -6.44 8.21
N GLU A 216 14.12 -5.25 8.83
CA GLU A 216 13.45 -5.07 10.13
C GLU A 216 12.19 -4.22 9.99
N PRO A 217 10.99 -4.69 10.42
CA PRO A 217 9.74 -3.98 10.21
C PRO A 217 9.58 -2.76 11.14
N GLN A 218 10.36 -2.68 12.23
CA GLN A 218 10.23 -1.61 13.25
C GLN A 218 10.51 -0.21 12.69
N THR A 219 11.44 -0.07 11.74
CA THR A 219 11.80 1.24 11.17
C THR A 219 10.61 1.85 10.41
N LEU A 220 9.97 1.07 9.52
CA LEU A 220 8.78 1.52 8.80
C LEU A 220 7.61 1.75 9.75
N ALA A 221 7.36 0.84 10.71
CA ALA A 221 6.25 1.00 11.66
C ALA A 221 6.35 2.31 12.48
N LYS A 222 7.57 2.69 12.91
CA LYS A 222 7.85 3.99 13.55
C LYS A 222 7.62 5.18 12.63
N GLN A 223 8.00 5.06 11.36
CA GLN A 223 7.78 6.11 10.35
C GLN A 223 6.29 6.31 10.06
N VAL A 224 5.51 5.23 9.99
CA VAL A 224 4.04 5.26 9.83
C VAL A 224 3.38 5.95 11.03
N VAL A 225 3.69 5.53 12.27
CA VAL A 225 3.18 6.19 13.49
C VAL A 225 3.54 7.69 13.49
N ALA A 226 4.81 8.04 13.25
CA ALA A 226 5.27 9.43 13.25
C ALA A 226 4.71 10.28 12.08
N TYR A 227 4.07 9.66 11.09
CA TYR A 227 3.30 10.31 10.03
C TYR A 227 1.82 10.46 10.41
N LEU A 228 1.17 9.39 10.87
CA LEU A 228 -0.27 9.39 11.20
C LEU A 228 -0.63 10.32 12.37
N GLU A 229 0.28 10.53 13.31
CA GLU A 229 0.20 11.57 14.36
C GLU A 229 0.07 13.01 13.81
N LYS A 230 0.33 13.22 12.52
CA LYS A 230 0.23 14.51 11.82
C LYS A 230 -0.77 14.48 10.66
N ALA A 231 -1.21 13.29 10.24
CA ALA A 231 -1.90 13.04 8.99
C ALA A 231 -3.06 12.06 9.22
N ALA A 232 -4.27 12.60 9.43
CA ALA A 232 -5.44 11.79 9.73
C ALA A 232 -5.89 10.97 8.51
N LEU A 233 -5.97 9.64 8.66
CA LEU A 233 -6.63 8.75 7.73
C LEU A 233 -8.16 8.94 7.75
N PRO A 234 -8.87 8.62 6.65
CA PRO A 234 -10.33 8.53 6.63
C PRO A 234 -10.86 7.64 7.75
N ALA A 235 -11.77 8.14 8.58
CA ALA A 235 -12.24 7.44 9.78
C ALA A 235 -13.13 6.23 9.42
N PRO A 236 -12.68 4.97 9.59
CA PRO A 236 -13.47 3.81 9.19
C PRO A 236 -14.64 3.62 10.16
N LYS A 237 -15.87 3.48 9.65
CA LYS A 237 -17.06 3.34 10.52
C LYS A 237 -17.07 2.05 11.36
N ASN A 238 -16.33 1.02 10.94
CA ASN A 238 -16.24 -0.26 11.67
C ASN A 238 -14.84 -0.88 11.67
N SER A 239 -14.10 -0.79 10.56
CA SER A 239 -12.74 -1.32 10.45
C SER A 239 -12.01 -0.75 9.24
N GLY A 240 -10.70 -0.56 9.38
CA GLY A 240 -9.74 -0.45 8.29
C GLY A 240 -8.59 -1.45 8.45
N GLN A 241 -7.86 -1.70 7.37
CA GLN A 241 -6.69 -2.58 7.29
C GLN A 241 -5.59 -1.87 6.50
N ILE A 242 -4.39 -1.81 7.07
CA ILE A 242 -3.16 -1.35 6.42
C ILE A 242 -2.18 -2.51 6.41
N THR A 243 -1.75 -2.92 5.21
CA THR A 243 -0.80 -4.00 4.99
C THR A 243 0.35 -3.46 4.16
N LEU A 244 1.55 -3.45 4.74
CA LEU A 244 2.77 -2.96 4.12
C LEU A 244 3.79 -4.09 4.02
N ASP A 245 4.49 -4.24 2.91
CA ASP A 245 5.41 -5.36 2.65
C ASP A 245 6.75 -4.86 2.11
N LEU A 246 7.79 -4.94 2.95
CA LEU A 246 9.14 -4.47 2.61
C LEU A 246 9.86 -5.38 1.59
N ASN A 247 9.37 -6.59 1.30
CA ASN A 247 9.93 -7.50 0.29
C ASN A 247 9.22 -7.36 -1.07
N ASN A 248 8.16 -6.56 -1.19
CA ASN A 248 7.34 -6.49 -2.39
C ASN A 248 7.30 -5.05 -2.94
N THR A 249 7.55 -4.89 -4.24
CA THR A 249 7.62 -3.59 -4.92
C THR A 249 6.63 -3.47 -6.08
N GLY A 250 5.73 -4.44 -6.26
CA GLY A 250 4.63 -4.29 -7.23
C GLY A 250 3.59 -3.27 -6.75
N ALA A 251 2.81 -2.69 -7.67
CA ALA A 251 1.75 -1.70 -7.39
C ALA A 251 0.71 -2.09 -6.32
N LYS A 252 0.66 -3.38 -5.93
CA LYS A 252 -0.26 -3.97 -4.95
C LYS A 252 0.45 -4.52 -3.70
N ALA A 253 1.72 -4.20 -3.52
CA ALA A 253 2.53 -4.60 -2.37
C ALA A 253 2.02 -3.99 -1.07
N ASN A 254 1.83 -2.66 -1.08
CA ASN A 254 1.33 -1.90 0.04
C ASN A 254 -0.12 -1.53 -0.23
N GLN A 255 -0.99 -1.74 0.76
CA GLN A 255 -2.43 -1.67 0.60
C GLN A 255 -3.09 -1.04 1.82
N VAL A 256 -4.01 -0.10 1.57
CA VAL A 256 -4.87 0.53 2.58
C VAL A 256 -6.33 0.28 2.19
N VAL A 257 -7.07 -0.44 3.03
CA VAL A 257 -8.48 -0.81 2.82
C VAL A 257 -9.33 -0.28 3.96
N TRP A 258 -10.46 0.37 3.66
CA TRP A 258 -11.43 0.77 4.68
C TRP A 258 -12.85 0.76 4.13
N GLN A 259 -13.82 0.68 5.05
CA GLN A 259 -15.22 0.83 4.69
C GLN A 259 -15.81 2.17 5.14
N GLU A 260 -16.71 2.66 4.31
CA GLU A 260 -17.65 3.70 4.66
C GLU A 260 -19.09 3.25 4.32
N GLY A 261 -19.88 2.93 5.35
CA GLY A 261 -21.21 2.36 5.13
C GLY A 261 -21.10 0.98 4.47
N SER A 262 -21.66 0.84 3.26
CA SER A 262 -21.51 -0.35 2.41
C SER A 262 -20.52 -0.17 1.26
N VAL A 263 -19.79 0.94 1.20
CA VAL A 263 -18.68 1.14 0.26
C VAL A 263 -17.39 0.66 0.90
N VAL A 264 -16.57 -0.09 0.16
CA VAL A 264 -15.16 -0.31 0.48
C VAL A 264 -14.31 0.47 -0.51
N TYR A 265 -13.32 1.18 0.03
CA TYR A 265 -12.24 1.79 -0.72
C TYR A 265 -10.97 0.99 -0.49
N THR A 266 -10.16 0.87 -1.54
CA THR A 266 -8.82 0.29 -1.48
C THR A 266 -7.90 1.19 -2.30
N VAL A 267 -6.82 1.68 -1.70
CA VAL A 267 -5.66 2.19 -2.44
C VAL A 267 -4.49 1.24 -2.28
N THR A 268 -3.66 1.14 -3.30
CA THR A 268 -2.42 0.37 -3.26
C THR A 268 -1.29 1.11 -3.95
N HIS A 269 -0.06 0.90 -3.49
CA HIS A 269 1.13 1.52 -4.07
C HIS A 269 2.37 0.62 -3.94
N GLN A 270 3.36 0.81 -4.81
CA GLN A 270 4.65 0.13 -4.75
C GLN A 270 5.50 0.54 -3.53
N ASP A 271 5.42 1.80 -3.12
CA ASP A 271 5.98 2.37 -1.88
C ASP A 271 4.94 2.41 -0.73
N PRO A 272 5.30 2.07 0.52
CA PRO A 272 4.38 2.05 1.66
C PRO A 272 3.86 3.41 2.13
N MET A 273 4.67 4.46 2.08
CA MET A 273 4.27 5.80 2.57
C MET A 273 3.34 6.48 1.57
N SER A 274 3.62 6.35 0.28
CA SER A 274 2.75 6.85 -0.78
C SER A 274 1.35 6.19 -0.77
N ALA A 275 1.23 4.92 -0.35
CA ALA A 275 -0.06 4.27 -0.12
C ALA A 275 -0.87 4.96 0.99
N LEU A 276 -0.20 5.39 2.06
CA LEU A 276 -0.81 6.13 3.16
C LEU A 276 -1.15 7.57 2.75
N GLU A 277 -0.28 8.25 1.99
CA GLU A 277 -0.56 9.59 1.45
C GLU A 277 -1.77 9.59 0.51
N MET A 278 -1.90 8.59 -0.36
CA MET A 278 -3.11 8.39 -1.17
C MET A 278 -4.37 8.26 -0.30
N ALA A 279 -4.32 7.45 0.76
CA ALA A 279 -5.46 7.25 1.67
C ALA A 279 -5.80 8.50 2.48
N VAL A 280 -4.80 9.18 3.05
CA VAL A 280 -4.97 10.47 3.77
C VAL A 280 -5.57 11.53 2.84
N SER A 281 -5.18 11.56 1.55
CA SER A 281 -5.75 12.50 0.57
C SER A 281 -7.23 12.28 0.24
N MET A 282 -7.84 11.20 0.74
CA MET A 282 -9.28 10.92 0.65
C MET A 282 -10.06 11.28 1.93
N ASN A 283 -9.42 11.89 2.93
CA ASN A 283 -10.09 12.32 4.16
C ASN A 283 -10.75 13.69 3.93
N GLN A 284 -12.07 13.79 4.17
CA GLN A 284 -12.90 14.98 3.97
C GLN A 284 -13.72 15.30 5.22
#